data_AF-A0A8B7DBL1-F1
#
_entry.id   AF-A0A8B7DBL1-F1
#
_cell.length_a   1.000
_cell.length_b   1.000
_cell.length_c   1.000
_cell.angle_alpha   90.00
_cell.angle_beta   90.00
_cell.angle_gamma   90.00
#
_symmetry.space_group_name_H-M   'P 1'
#
loop_
_entity.id
_entity.type
_entity.pdbx_description
1 polymer ?
#
loop_
_entity_poly.entity_id
_entity_poly.type
_entity_poly.pdbx_seq_one_letter_code
_entity_poly.pdbx_strand_id
1 'polypeptide(L)'
;MKKLVKDVVTDESFAESKWDSLEALTTVHKNISIAPVLQVYVAADIKNSSQNIVVFDQSGSSLAKESYLKNSTFHIRHREAYLKYMKSIAKQMGANETGLKYMM
;
A
#
# COMPACT_ATOMS: atom_id res chain seq x y z
N MET A 1 0.59 3.39 -13.11
CA MET A 1 1.40 3.96 -12.00
C MET A 1 1.34 5.48 -11.91
N LYS A 2 1.80 6.25 -12.92
CA LYS A 2 1.72 7.73 -12.89
C LYS A 2 0.29 8.27 -12.63
N LYS A 3 -0.72 7.61 -13.20
CA LYS A 3 -2.15 7.88 -12.96
C LYS A 3 -2.55 7.66 -11.48
N LEU A 4 -2.33 6.46 -10.94
CA LEU A 4 -2.66 6.13 -9.53
C LEU A 4 -2.03 7.06 -8.50
N VAL A 5 -0.74 7.41 -8.68
CA VAL A 5 -0.04 8.34 -7.80
C VAL A 5 -0.66 9.73 -7.89
N LYS A 6 -0.94 10.20 -9.11
CA LYS A 6 -1.56 11.49 -9.33
C LYS A 6 -2.92 11.55 -8.65
N ASP A 7 -3.79 10.58 -8.97
CA ASP A 7 -5.18 10.54 -8.52
C ASP A 7 -5.31 10.57 -6.99
N VAL A 8 -4.39 9.96 -6.23
CA VAL A 8 -4.55 9.82 -4.77
C VAL A 8 -3.66 10.79 -3.96
N VAL A 9 -2.47 11.13 -4.46
CA VAL A 9 -1.47 11.88 -3.67
C VAL A 9 -1.37 13.35 -4.06
N THR A 10 -1.61 13.69 -5.33
CA THR A 10 -1.33 15.04 -5.86
C THR A 10 -2.50 15.72 -6.54
N ASP A 11 -3.62 15.02 -6.77
CA ASP A 11 -4.80 15.57 -7.43
C ASP A 11 -5.82 16.10 -6.41
N GLU A 12 -5.97 17.43 -6.34
CA GLU A 12 -7.01 18.09 -5.53
C GLU A 12 -8.45 17.79 -6.01
N SER A 13 -8.60 17.29 -7.25
CA SER A 13 -9.89 16.95 -7.85
C SER A 13 -10.28 15.48 -7.66
N PHE A 14 -9.53 14.74 -6.83
CA PHE A 14 -9.89 13.37 -6.47
C PHE A 14 -11.31 13.32 -5.92
N ALA A 15 -12.16 12.53 -6.57
CA ALA A 15 -13.51 12.25 -6.13
C ALA A 15 -13.63 10.76 -5.85
N GLU A 16 -13.95 10.41 -4.61
CA GLU A 16 -14.15 9.02 -4.18
C GLU A 16 -15.17 8.28 -5.07
N SER A 17 -16.20 8.98 -5.55
CA SER A 17 -17.21 8.42 -6.46
C SER A 17 -16.67 7.98 -7.82
N LYS A 18 -15.46 8.43 -8.20
CA LYS A 18 -14.78 8.04 -9.44
C LYS A 18 -13.69 6.98 -9.20
N TRP A 19 -13.51 6.53 -7.97
CA TRP A 19 -12.48 5.58 -7.61
C TRP A 19 -12.96 4.13 -7.77
N ASP A 20 -12.27 3.36 -8.60
CA ASP A 20 -12.44 1.91 -8.69
C ASP A 20 -11.28 1.20 -7.99
N SER A 21 -11.55 0.73 -6.77
CA SER A 21 -10.57 0.00 -5.95
C SER A 21 -10.09 -1.30 -6.60
N LEU A 22 -10.93 -1.99 -7.36
CA LEU A 22 -10.58 -3.26 -8.00
C LEU A 22 -9.68 -3.01 -9.22
N GLU A 23 -10.02 -2.00 -10.04
CA GLU A 23 -9.15 -1.57 -11.14
C GLU A 23 -7.78 -1.14 -10.61
N ALA A 24 -7.75 -0.34 -9.54
CA ALA A 24 -6.50 0.10 -8.93
C ALA A 24 -5.65 -1.08 -8.42
N LEU A 25 -6.25 -2.00 -7.66
CA LEU A 25 -5.55 -3.15 -7.10
C LEU A 25 -5.03 -4.08 -8.20
N THR A 26 -5.87 -4.43 -9.19
CA THR A 26 -5.47 -5.29 -10.31
C THR A 26 -4.39 -4.64 -11.18
N THR A 27 -4.44 -3.31 -11.37
CA THR A 27 -3.41 -2.54 -12.07
C THR A 27 -2.06 -2.61 -11.35
N VAL A 28 -2.06 -2.51 -10.03
CA VAL A 28 -0.83 -2.63 -9.21
C VAL A 28 -0.26 -4.04 -9.29
N HIS A 29 -1.09 -5.07 -9.07
CA HIS A 29 -0.64 -6.46 -9.15
C HIS A 29 -0.05 -6.82 -10.50
N LYS A 30 -0.72 -6.44 -11.60
CA LYS A 30 -0.27 -6.80 -12.96
C LYS A 30 1.00 -6.08 -13.39
N ASN A 31 1.19 -4.82 -13.01
CA ASN A 31 2.20 -3.97 -13.64
C ASN A 31 3.48 -3.81 -12.82
N ILE A 32 3.45 -4.01 -11.50
CA ILE A 32 4.61 -3.72 -10.65
C ILE A 32 4.97 -4.84 -9.68
N SER A 33 4.29 -6.00 -9.72
CA SER A 33 4.56 -7.15 -8.83
C SER A 33 4.62 -6.76 -7.34
N ILE A 34 3.88 -5.73 -6.94
CA ILE A 34 3.68 -5.32 -5.55
C ILE A 34 2.27 -5.73 -5.14
N ALA A 35 2.14 -6.18 -3.90
CA ALA A 35 0.89 -6.61 -3.30
C ALA A 35 0.56 -5.73 -2.08
N PRO A 36 -0.13 -4.59 -2.24
CA PRO A 36 -0.32 -3.62 -1.15
C PRO A 36 -1.34 -4.07 -0.11
N VAL A 37 -2.40 -4.80 -0.49
CA VAL A 37 -3.51 -5.20 0.41
C VAL A 37 -3.49 -6.69 0.70
N LEU A 38 -3.42 -7.50 -0.35
CA LEU A 38 -3.32 -8.96 -0.27
C LEU A 38 -2.34 -9.44 -1.33
N GLN A 39 -1.69 -10.58 -1.11
CA GLN A 39 -0.92 -11.24 -2.15
C GLN A 39 -1.83 -12.13 -2.97
N VAL A 40 -1.66 -12.08 -4.29
CA VAL A 40 -2.29 -13.02 -5.23
C VAL A 40 -1.18 -13.58 -6.10
N TYR A 41 -0.97 -14.89 -6.01
CA TYR A 41 0.08 -15.57 -6.77
C TYR A 41 -0.33 -17.01 -7.11
N VAL A 42 0.43 -17.63 -8.02
CA VAL A 42 0.24 -19.03 -8.40
C VAL A 42 1.31 -19.87 -7.72
N ALA A 43 0.90 -20.95 -7.05
CA ALA A 43 1.81 -21.88 -6.39
C ALA A 43 1.30 -23.33 -6.54
N ALA A 44 2.17 -24.30 -6.23
CA ALA A 44 1.78 -25.70 -6.17
C ALA A 44 0.71 -25.93 -5.10
N ASP A 45 -0.29 -26.76 -5.41
CA ASP A 45 -1.29 -27.15 -4.42
C ASP A 45 -0.63 -27.99 -3.32
N ILE A 46 -0.78 -27.55 -2.07
CA ILE A 46 -0.28 -28.27 -0.90
C ILE A 46 -0.90 -29.66 -0.74
N LYS A 47 -2.08 -29.90 -1.35
CA LYS A 47 -2.76 -31.20 -1.39
C LYS A 47 -2.37 -32.04 -2.61
N ASN A 48 -1.88 -31.42 -3.68
CA ASN A 48 -1.45 -32.10 -4.90
C ASN A 48 -0.36 -31.29 -5.64
N SER A 49 0.90 -31.64 -5.39
CA SER A 49 2.05 -30.91 -5.94
C SER A 49 2.19 -30.97 -7.47
N SER A 50 1.39 -31.80 -8.16
CA SER A 50 1.34 -31.84 -9.63
C SER A 50 0.41 -30.78 -10.24
N GLN A 51 -0.34 -30.04 -9.41
CA GLN A 51 -1.27 -28.99 -9.83
C GLN A 51 -0.86 -27.65 -9.23
N ASN A 52 -1.25 -26.57 -9.92
CA ASN A 52 -1.10 -25.21 -9.43
C ASN A 52 -2.47 -24.64 -9.02
N ILE A 53 -2.48 -23.79 -8.00
CA ILE A 53 -3.65 -23.07 -7.53
C ILE A 53 -3.38 -21.57 -7.44
N VAL A 54 -4.44 -20.78 -7.46
CA VAL A 54 -4.38 -19.36 -7.10
C VAL A 54 -4.41 -19.27 -5.58
N VAL A 55 -3.40 -18.62 -5.01
CA VAL A 55 -3.26 -18.41 -3.58
C VAL A 55 -3.57 -16.95 -3.24
N PHE A 56 -4.36 -16.77 -2.19
CA PHE A 56 -4.62 -15.49 -1.56
C PHE A 56 -3.95 -15.51 -0.18
N ASP A 57 -3.04 -14.57 0.07
CA ASP A 57 -2.30 -14.46 1.34
C ASP A 57 -2.25 -13.02 1.85
N GLN A 58 -1.86 -12.83 3.10
CA GLN A 58 -1.69 -11.51 3.71
C GLN A 58 -0.55 -10.73 3.03
N SER A 59 -0.79 -9.44 2.80
CA SER A 59 0.27 -8.51 2.39
C SER A 59 1.27 -8.26 3.52
N GLY A 60 2.50 -7.92 3.16
CA GLY A 60 3.52 -7.51 4.10
C GLY A 60 3.33 -6.07 4.58
N SER A 61 3.65 -5.80 5.84
CA SER A 61 3.82 -4.42 6.33
C SER A 61 5.26 -3.97 6.12
N SER A 62 5.48 -2.72 5.71
CA SER A 62 6.82 -2.13 5.63
C SER A 62 7.42 -1.84 7.03
N LEU A 63 6.60 -1.90 8.08
CA LEU A 63 7.06 -1.83 9.46
C LEU A 63 7.34 -3.23 10.00
N ALA A 64 8.38 -3.34 10.83
CA ALA A 64 8.56 -4.54 11.64
C ALA A 64 7.30 -4.79 12.49
N LYS A 65 6.86 -6.06 12.58
CA LYS A 65 5.61 -6.47 13.23
C LYS A 65 5.39 -5.81 14.59
N GLU A 66 6.42 -5.76 15.43
CA GLU A 66 6.32 -5.15 16.76
C GLU A 66 6.10 -3.64 16.71
N SER A 67 6.75 -2.96 15.78
CA SER A 67 6.60 -1.51 15.58
C SER A 67 5.19 -1.15 15.10
N TYR A 68 4.55 -2.07 14.37
CA TYR A 68 3.17 -1.94 13.97
C TYR A 68 2.20 -2.21 15.14
N LEU A 69 2.37 -3.34 15.84
CA LEU A 69 1.38 -3.86 16.80
C LEU A 69 1.52 -3.34 18.24
N LYS A 70 2.74 -3.07 18.72
CA LYS A 70 2.95 -2.76 20.15
C LYS A 70 2.63 -1.29 20.45
N ASN A 71 1.95 -1.06 21.57
CA ASN A 71 1.71 0.28 22.11
C ASN A 71 2.76 0.60 23.18
N SER A 72 3.97 0.97 22.75
CA SER A 72 5.03 1.45 23.64
C SER A 72 5.65 2.73 23.10
N THR A 73 6.25 3.52 23.99
CA THR A 73 6.95 4.76 23.63
C THR A 73 8.11 4.49 22.65
N PHE A 74 8.77 3.34 22.78
CA PHE A 74 9.81 2.91 21.84
C PHE A 74 9.25 2.70 20.43
N HIS A 75 8.14 1.96 20.29
CA HIS A 75 7.55 1.65 18.98
C HIS A 75 6.76 2.81 18.36
N ILE A 76 6.24 3.75 19.16
CA ILE A 76 5.62 4.98 18.66
C ILE A 76 6.62 5.78 17.82
N ARG A 77 7.88 5.92 18.26
CA ARG A 77 8.92 6.64 17.51
C ARG A 77 9.17 6.06 16.12
N HIS A 78 9.05 4.73 15.96
CA HIS A 78 9.20 4.09 14.65
C HIS A 78 8.04 4.44 13.71
N ARG A 79 6.80 4.46 14.22
CA ARG A 79 5.61 4.86 13.44
C ARG A 79 5.68 6.33 13.05
N GLU A 80 6.11 7.20 13.97
CA GLU A 80 6.31 8.64 13.70
C GLU A 80 7.38 8.87 12.63
N ALA A 81 8.52 8.16 12.71
CA ALA A 81 9.57 8.25 11.70
C ALA A 81 9.09 7.76 10.33
N TYR A 82 8.34 6.66 10.30
CA TYR A 82 7.75 6.13 9.07
C TYR A 82 6.73 7.10 8.45
N LEU A 83 5.87 7.71 9.27
CA LEU A 83 4.93 8.75 8.84
C LEU A 83 5.66 9.98 8.26
N LYS A 84 6.72 10.43 8.94
CA LYS A 84 7.55 11.53 8.45
C LYS A 84 8.19 11.21 7.10
N TYR A 85 8.66 9.97 6.92
CA TYR A 85 9.20 9.49 5.65
C TYR A 85 8.13 9.51 4.54
N MET A 86 6.94 8.95 4.79
CA MET A 86 5.82 8.95 3.83
C MET A 86 5.45 10.38 3.39
N LYS A 87 5.31 11.32 4.34
CA LYS A 87 5.03 12.73 4.04
C LYS A 87 6.15 13.39 3.21
N SER A 88 7.40 13.05 3.50
CA SER A 88 8.55 13.59 2.74
C SER A 88 8.55 13.12 1.29
N ILE A 89 8.26 11.83 1.05
CA ILE A 89 8.11 11.28 -0.29
C ILE A 89 6.92 11.92 -1.02
N ALA A 90 5.74 12.00 -0.39
CA ALA A 90 4.56 12.63 -0.98
C ALA A 90 4.84 14.08 -1.40
N LYS A 91 5.52 14.86 -0.55
CA LYS A 91 5.95 16.23 -0.88
C LYS A 91 6.87 16.27 -2.10
N GLN A 92 7.86 15.38 -2.19
CA GLN A 92 8.74 15.26 -3.36
C GLN A 92 7.99 14.85 -4.63
N MET A 93 6.88 14.12 -4.50
CA MET A 93 6.02 13.72 -5.61
C MET A 93 5.05 14.83 -6.05
N GLY A 94 4.98 15.96 -5.33
CA GLY A 94 4.15 17.12 -5.66
C GLY A 94 2.89 17.28 -4.80
N ALA A 95 2.79 16.58 -3.66
CA ALA A 95 1.67 16.78 -2.74
C ALA A 95 1.69 18.20 -2.13
N ASN A 96 0.52 18.84 -2.12
CA ASN A 96 0.29 20.11 -1.45
C ASN A 96 -0.01 19.91 0.06
N GLU A 97 -0.23 21.00 0.79
CA GLU A 97 -0.51 20.95 2.24
C GLU A 97 -1.81 20.18 2.56
N THR A 98 -2.83 20.29 1.71
CA THR A 98 -4.10 19.58 1.86
C THR A 98 -3.93 18.05 1.75
N GLY A 99 -3.18 17.58 0.76
CA GLY A 99 -2.86 16.16 0.56
C GLY A 99 -2.03 15.61 1.72
N LEU A 100 -1.05 16.38 2.20
CA LEU A 100 -0.25 16.00 3.37
C LEU A 100 -1.08 15.95 4.67
N LYS A 101 -2.14 16.76 4.77
CA LYS A 101 -3.08 16.74 5.90
C LYS A 101 -3.94 15.47 5.92
N TYR A 102 -4.29 14.90 4.77
CA TYR A 102 -5.05 13.64 4.74
C TYR A 102 -4.21 12.41 5.12
N MET A 103 -2.88 12.51 5.09
CA MET A 103 -1.96 11.46 5.56
C MET A 103 -1.76 11.50 7.09
N MET A 104 -2.81 11.74 7.88
CA MET A 104 -2.72 11.83 9.36
C MET A 104 -2.51 10.47 10.01
#